data_AF-A0A0P6XHT9-F1
#
_entry.id   AF-A0A0P6XHT9-F1
#
_cell.length_a   1.000
_cell.length_b   1.000
_cell.length_c   1.000
_cell.angle_alpha   90.00
_cell.angle_beta   90.00
_cell.angle_gamma   90.00
#
_symmetry.space_group_name_H-M   'P 1'
#
loop_
_entity.id
_entity.type
_entity.pdbx_description
1 polymer ?
#
loop_
_entity_poly.entity_id
_entity_poly.type
_entity_poly.pdbx_seq_one_letter_code
_entity_poly.pdbx_strand_id
1 'polypeptide(L)'
;MKKIALLCSPLLLAACGGGSEESSTGAPDATSSVAVAAESVQPTITTREGAEQAYKCRGLTSAAAAAKIALPADQVPAELSALSTGVSSYWNKQLGAIAPGVLSVDEEASLMASSTRVLATRQALEEEKDAILECIAAMPKA
;
A
#
# COMPACT_ATOMS: atom_id res chain seq x y z
N MET A 1 -50.26 -32.90 -17.80
CA MET A 1 -49.83 -31.63 -18.43
C MET A 1 -48.40 -31.80 -18.94
N LYS A 2 -48.06 -31.12 -20.04
CA LYS A 2 -46.99 -31.40 -21.03
C LYS A 2 -45.55 -31.52 -20.48
N LYS A 3 -44.80 -32.47 -21.07
CA LYS A 3 -43.33 -32.59 -21.06
C LYS A 3 -42.73 -31.66 -22.13
N ILE A 4 -41.61 -30.97 -21.86
CA ILE A 4 -40.60 -30.57 -22.86
C ILE A 4 -39.22 -30.62 -22.19
N ALA A 5 -38.30 -31.33 -22.85
CA ALA A 5 -36.87 -31.45 -22.55
C ALA A 5 -36.05 -30.54 -23.49
N LEU A 6 -34.72 -30.53 -23.30
CA LEU A 6 -33.69 -30.17 -24.30
C LEU A 6 -33.54 -28.64 -24.56
N LEU A 7 -32.35 -28.00 -24.56
CA LEU A 7 -31.12 -28.33 -25.28
C LEU A 7 -29.84 -27.71 -24.69
N CYS A 8 -28.79 -28.52 -24.76
CA CYS A 8 -27.38 -28.17 -24.89
C CYS A 8 -27.11 -27.62 -26.32
N SER A 9 -26.29 -26.57 -26.49
CA SER A 9 -25.40 -26.44 -27.67
C SER A 9 -24.33 -25.33 -27.55
N PRO A 10 -23.11 -25.58 -28.08
CA PRO A 10 -21.94 -24.69 -28.08
C PRO A 10 -21.86 -23.82 -29.35
N LEU A 11 -21.08 -22.74 -29.30
CA LEU A 11 -20.60 -22.03 -30.50
C LEU A 11 -19.07 -21.94 -30.47
N LEU A 12 -18.45 -22.84 -31.23
CA LEU A 12 -17.12 -22.73 -31.82
C LEU A 12 -17.23 -22.00 -33.15
N LEU A 13 -16.32 -21.06 -33.45
CA LEU A 13 -15.85 -20.70 -34.81
C LEU A 13 -14.60 -19.81 -34.69
N ALA A 14 -13.42 -20.38 -34.96
CA ALA A 14 -12.56 -20.12 -36.14
C ALA A 14 -11.69 -18.85 -36.00
N ALA A 15 -10.37 -18.95 -35.81
CA ALA A 15 -9.34 -19.30 -36.79
C ALA A 15 -9.32 -18.37 -38.02
N CYS A 16 -8.41 -17.39 -38.03
CA CYS A 16 -7.80 -16.87 -39.25
C CYS A 16 -6.37 -16.44 -38.93
N GLY A 17 -5.41 -17.21 -39.47
CA GLY A 17 -4.01 -16.86 -39.49
C GLY A 17 -3.70 -15.85 -40.59
N GLY A 18 -2.61 -15.12 -40.41
CA GLY A 18 -2.00 -14.28 -41.42
C GLY A 18 -0.56 -14.03 -41.00
N GLY A 19 0.33 -14.93 -41.40
CA GLY A 19 1.77 -14.69 -41.34
C GLY A 19 2.20 -13.80 -42.51
N SER A 20 3.18 -12.94 -42.24
CA SER A 20 4.15 -12.44 -43.21
C SER A 20 5.46 -12.17 -42.48
N GLU A 21 6.49 -12.95 -42.82
CA GLU A 21 7.91 -12.57 -42.80
C GLU A 21 8.08 -11.35 -43.76
N GLU A 22 9.04 -10.43 -43.70
CA GLU A 22 10.44 -10.45 -43.31
C GLU A 22 10.97 -8.98 -43.25
N SER A 23 12.13 -8.82 -42.62
CA SER A 23 13.18 -7.81 -42.90
C SER A 23 13.00 -6.35 -42.40
N SER A 24 13.69 -6.04 -41.30
CA SER A 24 14.65 -4.93 -41.33
C SER A 24 15.70 -5.02 -40.22
N THR A 25 16.95 -5.18 -40.64
CA THR A 25 18.16 -5.01 -39.86
C THR A 25 18.24 -3.56 -39.35
N GLY A 26 18.24 -3.39 -38.03
CA GLY A 26 18.43 -2.09 -37.39
C GLY A 26 18.48 -2.22 -35.87
N ALA A 27 19.65 -2.57 -35.34
CA ALA A 27 19.97 -2.20 -33.95
C ALA A 27 19.95 -0.67 -33.86
N PRO A 28 19.36 -0.11 -32.80
CA PRO A 28 20.26 0.34 -31.76
C PRO A 28 19.94 -0.26 -30.41
N ASP A 29 21.03 -0.56 -29.73
CA ASP A 29 21.16 -0.62 -28.29
C ASP A 29 20.16 0.30 -27.58
N ALA A 30 19.16 -0.32 -26.97
CA ALA A 30 18.47 0.26 -25.83
C ALA A 30 18.68 -0.74 -24.71
N THR A 31 19.90 -0.74 -24.17
CA THR A 31 20.12 -1.04 -22.77
C THR A 31 19.14 -0.16 -21.98
N SER A 32 17.93 -0.69 -21.78
CA SER A 32 17.00 -0.17 -20.81
C SER A 32 17.60 -0.58 -19.47
N SER A 33 18.61 0.18 -19.06
CA SER A 33 19.02 0.29 -17.69
C SER A 33 17.80 0.79 -16.94
N VAL A 34 16.94 -0.15 -16.54
CA VAL A 34 16.11 0.05 -15.37
C VAL A 34 17.13 0.34 -14.30
N ALA A 35 17.33 1.62 -14.01
CA ALA A 35 17.99 2.05 -12.81
C ALA A 35 17.13 1.46 -11.70
N VAL A 36 17.54 0.29 -11.22
CA VAL A 36 17.10 -0.24 -9.93
C VAL A 36 17.60 0.84 -8.99
N ALA A 37 16.71 1.79 -8.69
CA ALA A 37 16.97 2.78 -7.66
C ALA A 37 17.43 1.97 -6.47
N ALA A 38 18.69 2.17 -6.06
CA ALA A 38 19.31 1.39 -5.00
C ALA A 38 18.31 1.40 -3.84
N GLU A 39 17.66 0.25 -3.64
CA GLU A 39 16.57 0.14 -2.70
C GLU A 39 17.23 0.40 -1.36
N SER A 40 16.90 1.55 -0.75
CA SER A 40 17.42 1.90 0.56
C SER A 40 17.11 0.71 1.46
N VAL A 41 18.15 -0.03 1.87
CA VAL A 41 17.99 -1.26 2.65
C VAL A 41 17.30 -0.83 3.95
N GLN A 42 16.00 -1.08 4.02
CA GLN A 42 15.23 -0.80 5.22
C GLN A 42 15.70 -1.81 6.28
N PRO A 43 15.96 -1.35 7.52
CA PRO A 43 16.33 -2.27 8.58
C PRO A 43 15.20 -3.29 8.77
N THR A 44 15.54 -4.57 8.82
CA THR A 44 14.59 -5.65 9.06
C THR A 44 14.04 -5.55 10.48
N ILE A 45 12.73 -5.62 10.64
CA ILE A 45 12.05 -5.67 11.94
C ILE A 45 12.06 -7.12 12.43
N THR A 46 12.77 -7.39 13.53
CA THR A 46 12.98 -8.74 14.07
C THR A 46 12.29 -8.97 15.42
N THR A 47 11.63 -7.96 15.98
CA THR A 47 10.92 -8.05 17.26
C THR A 47 9.43 -7.82 17.07
N ARG A 48 8.62 -8.45 17.93
CA ARG A 48 7.17 -8.26 17.94
C ARG A 48 6.81 -6.81 18.20
N GLU A 49 7.46 -6.16 19.16
CA GLU A 49 7.21 -4.77 19.53
C GLU A 49 7.49 -3.83 18.35
N GLY A 50 8.53 -4.11 17.56
CA GLY A 50 8.83 -3.34 16.35
C GLY A 50 7.75 -3.50 15.29
N ALA A 51 7.21 -4.72 15.12
CA ALA A 51 6.14 -4.99 14.17
C ALA A 51 4.83 -4.30 14.60
N GLU A 52 4.45 -4.41 15.89
CA GLU A 52 3.29 -3.74 16.46
C GLU A 52 3.36 -2.22 16.28
N GLN A 53 4.54 -1.62 16.55
CA GLN A 53 4.76 -0.20 16.36
C GLN A 53 4.62 0.20 14.87
N ALA A 54 5.14 -0.62 13.95
CA ALA A 54 5.00 -0.36 12.51
C ALA A 54 3.53 -0.39 12.07
N TYR A 55 2.73 -1.36 12.52
CA TYR A 55 1.29 -1.39 12.26
C TYR A 55 0.57 -0.17 12.85
N LYS A 56 0.84 0.16 14.12
CA LYS A 56 0.27 1.35 14.79
C LYS A 56 0.56 2.62 14.00
N CYS A 57 1.82 2.87 13.66
CA CYS A 57 2.21 4.07 12.94
C CYS A 57 1.69 4.11 11.50
N ARG A 58 1.64 2.97 10.81
CA ARG A 58 0.97 2.86 9.51
C ARG A 58 -0.50 3.27 9.62
N GLY A 59 -1.20 2.78 10.64
CA GLY A 59 -2.60 3.11 10.90
C GLY A 59 -2.85 4.59 11.16
N LEU A 60 -2.13 5.17 12.12
CA LEU A 60 -2.25 6.58 12.50
C LEU A 60 -1.92 7.53 11.35
N THR A 61 -0.79 7.32 10.66
CA THR A 61 -0.36 8.19 9.57
C THR A 61 -1.25 8.07 8.33
N SER A 62 -1.81 6.87 8.06
CA SER A 62 -2.80 6.69 6.99
C SER A 62 -4.12 7.39 7.33
N ALA A 63 -4.58 7.30 8.59
CA ALA A 63 -5.79 7.98 9.03
C ALA A 63 -5.63 9.51 8.99
N ALA A 64 -4.47 10.02 9.40
CA ALA A 64 -4.14 11.44 9.30
C ALA A 64 -4.11 11.92 7.84
N ALA A 65 -3.49 11.16 6.94
CA ALA A 65 -3.48 11.47 5.50
C ALA A 65 -4.89 11.46 4.90
N ALA A 66 -5.74 10.51 5.29
CA ALA A 66 -7.13 10.47 4.86
C ALA A 66 -7.94 11.67 5.39
N ALA A 67 -7.70 12.07 6.64
CA ALA A 67 -8.36 13.23 7.25
C ALA A 67 -8.04 14.53 6.49
N LYS A 68 -6.81 14.70 5.98
CA LYS A 68 -6.45 15.85 5.12
C LYS A 68 -7.28 15.94 3.83
N ILE A 69 -7.80 14.81 3.34
CA ILE A 69 -8.64 14.75 2.14
C ILE A 69 -10.09 15.00 2.51
N ALA A 70 -10.54 14.45 3.64
CA ALA A 70 -11.94 14.47 4.04
C ALA A 70 -12.37 15.76 4.78
N LEU A 71 -11.44 16.44 5.45
CA LEU A 71 -11.72 17.62 6.26
C LEU A 71 -11.40 18.93 5.51
N PRO A 72 -12.12 20.02 5.82
CA PRO A 72 -11.70 21.36 5.44
C PRO A 72 -10.29 21.68 5.95
N ALA A 73 -9.50 22.44 5.16
CA ALA A 73 -8.09 22.72 5.48
C ALA A 73 -7.89 23.45 6.82
N ASP A 74 -8.84 24.28 7.24
CA ASP A 74 -8.85 25.00 8.53
C ASP A 74 -9.16 24.08 9.74
N GLN A 75 -9.58 22.84 9.49
CA GLN A 75 -9.83 21.83 10.53
C GLN A 75 -8.67 20.86 10.72
N VAL A 76 -7.66 20.89 9.85
CA VAL A 76 -6.45 20.06 9.98
C VAL A 76 -5.41 20.82 10.80
N PRO A 77 -4.87 20.24 11.90
CA PRO A 77 -3.77 20.85 12.65
C PRO A 77 -2.59 21.20 11.74
N ALA A 78 -1.99 22.38 11.94
CA ALA A 78 -0.94 22.90 11.07
C ALA A 78 0.27 21.95 10.99
N GLU A 79 0.61 21.31 12.10
CA GLU A 79 1.69 20.33 12.23
C GLU A 79 1.45 19.09 11.34
N LEU A 80 0.18 18.72 11.14
CA LEU A 80 -0.22 17.59 10.29
C LEU A 80 -0.53 18.00 8.85
N SER A 81 -0.73 19.30 8.58
CA SER A 81 -0.96 19.82 7.23
C SER A 81 0.21 19.53 6.28
N ALA A 82 1.43 19.48 6.82
CA ALA A 82 2.67 19.19 6.08
C ALA A 82 2.93 17.68 5.88
N LEU A 83 2.09 16.79 6.40
CA LEU A 83 2.27 15.34 6.29
C LEU A 83 2.32 14.93 4.82
N SER A 84 3.47 14.40 4.38
CA SER A 84 3.70 14.02 2.99
C SER A 84 3.24 12.59 2.71
N THR A 85 2.98 12.27 1.44
CA THR A 85 2.74 10.88 1.00
C THR A 85 3.92 9.95 1.32
N GLY A 86 5.12 10.51 1.50
CA GLY A 86 6.33 9.78 1.90
C GLY A 86 6.22 9.13 3.28
N VAL A 87 5.49 9.74 4.22
CA VAL A 87 5.28 9.20 5.58
C VAL A 87 4.48 7.90 5.53
N SER A 88 3.32 7.90 4.86
CA SER A 88 2.50 6.70 4.70
C SER A 88 3.22 5.63 3.89
N SER A 89 3.98 6.02 2.85
CA SER A 89 4.79 5.09 2.05
C SER A 89 5.88 4.41 2.89
N TYR A 90 6.57 5.15 3.74
CA TYR A 90 7.59 4.62 4.64
C TYR A 90 7.01 3.52 5.54
N TRP A 91 5.91 3.80 6.24
CA TRP A 91 5.31 2.83 7.16
C TRP A 91 4.73 1.61 6.44
N ASN A 92 4.16 1.76 5.24
CA ASN A 92 3.76 0.61 4.43
C ASN A 92 4.97 -0.26 4.03
N LYS A 93 6.12 0.34 3.68
CA LYS A 93 7.34 -0.41 3.39
C LYS A 93 7.90 -1.12 4.62
N GLN A 94 7.78 -0.52 5.81
CA GLN A 94 8.19 -1.13 7.07
C GLN A 94 7.41 -2.42 7.38
N LEU A 95 6.13 -2.50 7.01
CA LEU A 95 5.37 -3.75 7.15
C LEU A 95 5.97 -4.88 6.30
N GLY A 96 6.48 -4.58 5.10
CA GLY A 96 7.20 -5.54 4.25
C GLY A 96 8.61 -5.90 4.74
N ALA A 97 9.15 -5.17 5.72
CA ALA A 97 10.45 -5.42 6.33
C ALA A 97 10.35 -6.26 7.62
N ILE A 98 9.16 -6.71 8.01
CA ILE A 98 8.95 -7.61 9.14
C ILE A 98 9.50 -8.99 8.78
N ALA A 99 10.42 -9.50 9.62
CA ALA A 99 11.02 -10.81 9.39
C ALA A 99 9.97 -11.94 9.53
N PRO A 100 10.07 -13.01 8.72
CA PRO A 100 9.22 -14.18 8.87
C PRO A 100 9.30 -14.76 10.30
N GLY A 101 8.15 -15.12 10.87
CA GLY A 101 8.07 -15.71 12.20
C GLY A 101 8.05 -14.72 13.36
N VAL A 102 8.15 -13.40 13.11
CA VAL A 102 7.93 -12.36 14.14
C VAL A 102 6.46 -12.29 14.54
N LEU A 103 5.57 -12.40 13.56
CA LEU A 103 4.12 -12.50 13.73
C LEU A 103 3.60 -13.71 12.97
N SER A 104 2.55 -14.32 13.51
CA SER A 104 1.70 -15.24 12.75
C SER A 104 0.75 -14.46 11.83
N VAL A 105 0.19 -15.13 10.82
CA VAL A 105 -0.79 -14.53 9.90
C VAL A 105 -2.01 -13.97 10.64
N ASP A 106 -2.48 -14.68 11.67
CA ASP A 106 -3.64 -14.23 12.48
C ASP A 106 -3.30 -12.98 13.31
N GLU A 107 -2.07 -12.88 13.82
CA GLU A 107 -1.59 -11.70 14.54
C GLU A 107 -1.42 -10.50 13.60
N GLU A 108 -0.88 -10.70 12.40
CA GLU A 108 -0.81 -9.66 11.37
C GLU A 108 -2.20 -9.14 10.99
N ALA A 109 -3.16 -10.05 10.76
CA ALA A 109 -4.54 -9.67 10.47
C ALA A 109 -5.19 -8.91 11.64
N SER A 110 -4.95 -9.35 12.87
CA SER A 110 -5.44 -8.68 14.08
C SER A 110 -4.85 -7.27 14.22
N LEU A 111 -3.54 -7.11 14.02
CA LEU A 111 -2.86 -5.80 14.07
C LEU A 111 -3.30 -4.89 12.93
N MET A 112 -3.50 -5.43 11.73
CA MET A 112 -4.02 -4.65 10.61
C MET A 112 -5.43 -4.12 10.90
N ALA A 113 -6.30 -4.96 11.48
CA ALA A 113 -7.64 -4.55 11.87
C ALA A 113 -7.62 -3.52 13.02
N SER A 114 -6.84 -3.77 14.07
CA SER A 114 -6.81 -2.92 15.28
C SER A 114 -6.07 -1.59 15.07
N SER A 115 -5.14 -1.53 14.12
CA SER A 115 -4.45 -0.29 13.74
C SER A 115 -5.22 0.57 12.75
N THR A 116 -6.23 0.03 12.06
CA THR A 116 -7.06 0.80 11.14
C THR A 116 -7.94 1.80 11.91
N ARG A 117 -7.84 3.08 11.55
CA ARG A 117 -8.49 4.19 12.26
C ARG A 117 -9.18 5.15 11.29
N VAL A 118 -10.19 5.83 11.80
CA VAL A 118 -10.89 6.90 11.09
C VAL A 118 -10.83 8.16 11.96
N LEU A 119 -10.10 9.18 11.48
CA LEU A 119 -9.95 10.47 12.15
C LEU A 119 -10.73 11.55 11.37
N ALA A 120 -12.04 11.33 11.22
CA ALA A 120 -12.91 12.14 10.35
C ALA A 120 -13.42 13.44 11.01
N THR A 121 -12.83 13.87 12.12
CA THR A 121 -13.16 15.14 12.79
C THR A 121 -11.89 15.82 13.28
N ARG A 122 -11.93 17.15 13.44
CA ARG A 122 -10.83 17.89 14.07
C ARG A 122 -10.48 17.35 15.45
N GLN A 123 -11.49 17.06 16.27
CA GLN A 123 -11.27 16.56 17.62
C GLN A 123 -10.51 15.23 17.61
N ALA A 124 -10.89 14.27 16.77
CA ALA A 124 -10.21 12.99 16.67
C ALA A 124 -8.75 13.14 16.19
N LEU A 125 -8.49 14.09 15.27
CA LEU A 125 -7.12 14.41 14.85
C LEU A 125 -6.27 15.00 15.98
N GLU A 126 -6.84 15.92 16.77
CA GLU A 126 -6.13 16.55 17.89
C GLU A 126 -5.83 15.54 19.01
N GLU A 127 -6.75 14.62 19.31
CA GLU A 127 -6.56 13.57 20.32
C GLU A 127 -5.40 12.62 19.99
N GLU A 128 -5.19 12.33 18.70
CA GLU A 128 -4.12 11.43 18.24
C GLU A 128 -2.87 12.18 17.74
N LYS A 129 -2.88 13.53 17.80
CA LYS A 129 -1.87 14.37 17.16
C LYS A 129 -0.45 14.01 17.60
N ASP A 130 -0.23 13.91 18.90
CA ASP A 130 1.10 13.66 19.45
C ASP A 130 1.62 12.27 19.04
N ALA A 131 0.75 11.25 19.05
CA ALA A 131 1.11 9.91 18.59
C ALA A 131 1.45 9.88 17.09
N ILE A 132 0.75 10.66 16.26
CA ILE A 132 1.08 10.82 14.84
C ILE A 132 2.45 11.49 14.68
N LEU A 133 2.74 12.55 15.45
CA LEU A 133 4.02 13.26 15.41
C LEU A 133 5.18 12.37 15.88
N GLU A 134 4.97 11.53 16.89
CA GLU A 134 5.95 10.51 17.31
C GLU A 134 6.25 9.52 16.17
N CYS A 135 5.23 9.06 15.45
CA CYS A 135 5.42 8.19 14.29
C CYS A 135 6.16 8.88 13.14
N ILE A 136 6.03 10.20 12.98
CA ILE A 136 6.81 10.94 11.99
C ILE A 136 8.26 11.09 12.46
N ALA A 137 8.46 11.40 13.75
CA ALA A 137 9.78 11.58 14.34
C ALA A 137 10.60 10.28 14.39
N ALA A 138 9.94 9.12 14.46
CA ALA A 138 10.58 7.80 14.40
C ALA A 138 11.11 7.43 13.01
N MET A 139 10.74 8.18 11.96
CA MET A 139 11.28 7.96 10.63
C MET A 139 12.75 8.42 10.57
N PRO A 140 13.64 7.68 9.89
CA PRO A 140 14.98 8.15 9.62
C PRO A 140 14.90 9.43 8.77
N LYS A 141 15.68 10.45 9.15
CA LYS A 141 15.83 11.66 8.35
C LYS A 141 16.53 11.28 7.04
N ALA A 142 15.94 11.69 5.92
CA ALA A 142 16.54 11.57 4.60
C ALA A 142 17.84 12.39 4.49
#